data_AF-A0A846EF65-F1
#
_entry.id   AF-A0A846EF65-F1
#
_cell.length_a   1.000
_cell.length_b   1.000
_cell.length_c   1.000
_cell.angle_alpha   90.00
_cell.angle_beta   90.00
_cell.angle_gamma   90.00
#
_symmetry.space_group_name_H-M   'P 1'
#
loop_
_entity.id
_entity.type
_entity.pdbx_description
1 polymer ?
#
loop_
_entity_poly.entity_id
_entity_poly.type
_entity_poly.pdbx_seq_one_letter_code
_entity_poly.pdbx_strand_id
1 'polypeptide(L)'
;MQSEWSKYLCILVSGFLEESLRVLLEKYCQNKASPNIQKFVIKQIDNITNCKTEKIKRILGEFSPTWESEFSQKIHEQSKIDGEIKNSIDSVIDNRHKIAHGKSVGMSYSRVSNWYENVKQAVGILEEIIK
;
A
#
# COMPACT_ATOMS: atom_id res chain seq x y z
N MET A 1 5.80 -17.09 -20.79
CA MET A 1 4.70 -17.41 -19.83
C MET A 1 5.01 -17.02 -18.39
N GLN A 2 6.05 -17.56 -17.73
CA GLN A 2 6.35 -17.26 -16.32
C GLN A 2 6.50 -15.76 -15.99
N SER A 3 7.10 -14.99 -16.90
CA SER A 3 7.22 -13.54 -16.73
C SER A 3 5.86 -12.82 -16.77
N GLU A 4 4.92 -13.25 -17.61
CA GLU A 4 3.57 -12.65 -17.69
C GLU A 4 2.76 -12.92 -16.43
N TRP A 5 2.84 -14.13 -15.88
CA TRP A 5 2.24 -14.45 -14.58
C TRP A 5 2.82 -13.60 -13.44
N SER A 6 4.12 -13.33 -13.50
CA SER A 6 4.79 -12.48 -12.50
C SER A 6 4.30 -11.03 -12.60
N LYS A 7 4.10 -10.52 -13.81
CA LYS A 7 3.51 -9.19 -14.05
C LYS A 7 2.07 -9.13 -13.54
N TYR A 8 1.26 -10.14 -13.82
CA TYR A 8 -0.11 -10.22 -13.32
C TYR A 8 -0.14 -10.22 -11.79
N LEU A 9 0.71 -11.03 -11.15
CA LEU A 9 0.85 -11.04 -9.70
C LEU A 9 1.26 -9.65 -9.16
N CYS A 10 2.20 -8.96 -9.80
CA CYS A 10 2.58 -7.60 -9.40
C CYS A 10 1.40 -6.61 -9.43
N ILE A 11 0.51 -6.73 -10.43
CA ILE A 11 -0.72 -5.93 -10.49
C ILE A 11 -1.63 -6.25 -9.30
N LEU A 12 -1.81 -7.53 -8.98
CA LEU A 12 -2.64 -7.95 -7.85
C LEU A 12 -2.07 -7.48 -6.50
N VAL A 13 -0.75 -7.56 -6.29
CA VAL A 13 -0.10 -7.09 -5.06
C VAL A 13 -0.29 -5.58 -4.89
N SER A 14 -0.19 -4.81 -5.98
CA SER A 14 -0.48 -3.37 -5.95
C SER A 14 -1.94 -3.09 -5.58
N GLY A 15 -2.89 -3.83 -6.17
CA GLY A 15 -4.31 -3.69 -5.88
C GLY A 15 -4.64 -4.05 -4.42
N PHE A 16 -4.04 -5.13 -3.92
CA PHE A 16 -4.18 -5.56 -2.52
C PHE A 16 -3.77 -4.46 -1.54
N LEU A 17 -2.58 -3.86 -1.70
CA LEU A 17 -2.13 -2.78 -0.82
C LEU A 17 -3.07 -1.57 -0.83
N GLU A 18 -3.48 -1.13 -2.03
CA GLU A 18 -4.36 0.03 -2.19
C GLU A 18 -5.74 -0.23 -1.58
N GLU A 19 -6.30 -1.42 -1.80
CA GLU A 19 -7.61 -1.80 -1.27
C GLU A 19 -7.59 -1.98 0.25
N SER A 20 -6.56 -2.63 0.80
CA SER A 20 -6.40 -2.76 2.24
C SER A 20 -6.35 -1.40 2.93
N LEU A 21 -5.60 -0.44 2.39
CA LEU A 21 -5.57 0.92 2.95
C LEU A 21 -6.96 1.58 2.90
N ARG A 22 -7.68 1.48 1.77
CA ARG A 22 -9.03 2.04 1.62
C ARG A 22 -10.00 1.46 2.65
N VAL A 23 -10.06 0.14 2.76
CA VAL A 23 -10.97 -0.58 3.67
C VAL A 23 -10.69 -0.22 5.13
N LEU A 24 -9.41 -0.11 5.53
CA LEU A 24 -9.06 0.26 6.90
C LEU A 24 -9.48 1.68 7.25
N LEU A 25 -9.21 2.65 6.37
CA LEU A 25 -9.60 4.04 6.57
C LEU A 25 -11.13 4.21 6.55
N GLU A 26 -11.83 3.51 5.65
CA GLU A 26 -13.28 3.51 5.61
C GLU A 26 -13.88 2.99 6.93
N LYS A 27 -13.41 1.83 7.41
CA LYS A 27 -13.86 1.24 8.67
C LYS A 27 -13.61 2.16 9.86
N TYR A 28 -12.45 2.82 9.91
CA TYR A 28 -12.17 3.84 10.93
C TYR A 28 -13.20 4.97 10.88
N CYS A 29 -13.46 5.53 9.70
CA CYS A 29 -14.39 6.64 9.52
C CYS A 29 -15.82 6.27 9.91
N GLN A 30 -16.30 5.09 9.49
CA GLN A 30 -17.63 4.59 9.81
C GLN A 30 -17.88 4.51 11.33
N ASN A 31 -16.84 4.20 12.11
CA ASN A 31 -16.93 4.06 13.56
C ASN A 31 -16.76 5.38 14.34
N LYS A 32 -16.15 6.40 13.73
CA LYS A 32 -15.71 7.62 14.46
C LYS A 32 -16.37 8.91 13.99
N ALA A 33 -16.89 8.96 12.77
CA ALA A 33 -17.40 10.20 12.17
C ALA A 33 -18.93 10.19 12.05
N SER A 34 -19.55 11.37 11.94
CA SER A 34 -20.98 11.48 11.63
C SER A 34 -21.26 11.15 10.15
N PRO A 35 -22.49 10.74 9.76
CA PRO A 35 -22.78 10.28 8.41
C PRO A 35 -22.38 11.25 7.28
N ASN A 36 -22.47 12.56 7.53
CA ASN A 36 -22.10 13.57 6.54
C ASN A 36 -20.57 13.65 6.35
N ILE A 37 -19.80 13.54 7.44
CA ILE A 37 -18.34 13.50 7.39
C ILE A 37 -17.87 12.18 6.77
N GLN A 38 -18.49 11.06 7.13
CA GLN A 38 -18.20 9.76 6.52
C GLN A 38 -18.33 9.82 4.99
N LYS A 39 -19.45 10.34 4.46
CA LYS A 39 -19.66 10.47 3.02
C LYS A 39 -18.58 11.32 2.34
N PHE A 40 -18.17 12.42 2.97
CA PHE A 40 -17.11 13.27 2.44
C PHE A 40 -15.77 12.52 2.39
N VAL A 41 -15.39 11.87 3.50
CA VAL A 41 -14.11 11.18 3.63
C VAL A 41 -14.03 9.93 2.75
N ILE A 42 -15.07 9.11 2.68
CA ILE A 42 -15.14 7.94 1.79
C ILE A 42 -14.92 8.35 0.34
N LYS A 43 -15.56 9.45 -0.11
CA LYS A 43 -15.36 9.97 -1.47
C LYS A 43 -13.92 10.40 -1.75
N GLN A 44 -13.18 10.85 -0.74
CA GLN A 44 -11.75 11.16 -0.88
C GLN A 44 -10.91 9.87 -0.94
N ILE A 45 -11.24 8.88 -0.10
CA ILE A 45 -10.54 7.59 -0.01
C ILE A 45 -10.72 6.74 -1.27
N ASP A 46 -11.91 6.74 -1.89
CA ASP A 46 -12.22 5.96 -3.09
C ASP A 46 -11.25 6.22 -4.26
N ASN A 47 -10.70 7.43 -4.33
CA ASN A 47 -9.79 7.84 -5.42
C ASN A 47 -8.31 7.57 -5.12
N ILE A 48 -7.99 6.97 -3.97
CA ILE A 48 -6.63 6.62 -3.60
C ILE A 48 -6.09 5.58 -4.58
N THR A 49 -5.09 5.93 -5.39
CA THR A 49 -4.37 4.98 -6.26
C THR A 49 -2.88 5.29 -6.25
N ASN A 50 -2.03 4.41 -6.77
CA ASN A 50 -0.59 4.62 -6.89
C ASN A 50 0.07 4.85 -5.52
N CYS A 51 -0.27 3.99 -4.54
CA CYS A 51 0.14 4.10 -3.15
C CYS A 51 1.60 3.71 -2.92
N LYS A 52 2.53 4.54 -3.43
CA LYS A 52 3.92 4.51 -2.96
C LYS A 52 3.97 4.85 -1.48
N THR A 53 5.07 4.47 -0.83
CA THR A 53 5.27 4.65 0.61
C THR A 53 5.02 6.10 1.06
N GLU A 54 5.55 7.08 0.34
CA GLU A 54 5.32 8.50 0.65
C GLU A 54 3.87 8.95 0.49
N LYS A 55 3.13 8.37 -0.47
CA LYS A 55 1.70 8.67 -0.63
C LYS A 55 0.90 8.08 0.53
N ILE A 56 1.23 6.85 0.96
CA ILE A 56 0.60 6.21 2.13
C ILE A 56 0.84 7.07 3.37
N LYS A 57 2.10 7.44 3.64
CA LYS A 57 2.48 8.33 4.75
C LYS A 57 1.68 9.62 4.76
N ARG A 58 1.60 10.32 3.63
CA ARG A 58 0.82 11.57 3.52
C ARG A 58 -0.65 11.36 3.84
N ILE A 59 -1.27 10.32 3.28
CA ILE A 59 -2.68 10.01 3.56
C ILE A 59 -2.86 9.74 5.06
N LEU A 60 -1.99 8.93 5.68
CA LEU A 60 -2.05 8.69 7.12
C LEU A 60 -1.89 9.98 7.92
N GLY A 61 -0.98 10.87 7.51
CA GLY A 61 -0.75 12.18 8.13
C GLY A 61 -1.95 13.12 8.06
N GLU A 62 -2.75 13.06 6.99
CA GLU A 62 -4.01 13.80 6.86
C GLU A 62 -5.05 13.37 7.91
N PHE A 63 -5.01 12.11 8.36
CA PHE A 63 -5.82 11.64 9.49
C PHE A 63 -5.17 11.90 10.84
N SER A 64 -3.87 11.62 10.95
CA SER A 64 -3.11 11.72 12.19
C SER A 64 -1.61 11.76 11.89
N PRO A 65 -0.90 12.83 12.28
CA PRO A 65 0.56 12.90 12.20
C PRO A 65 1.25 11.73 12.92
N THR A 66 0.64 11.21 13.99
CA THR A 66 1.15 10.05 14.73
C THR A 66 1.13 8.79 13.87
N TRP A 67 0.08 8.58 13.07
CA TRP A 67 0.00 7.40 12.19
C TRP A 67 1.06 7.44 11.09
N GLU A 68 1.33 8.62 10.53
CA GLU A 68 2.43 8.80 9.58
C GLU A 68 3.78 8.43 10.21
N SER A 69 4.06 8.93 11.42
CA SER A 69 5.30 8.63 12.13
C SER A 69 5.42 7.16 12.50
N GLU A 70 4.36 6.55 13.03
CA GLU A 70 4.35 5.15 13.44
C GLU A 70 4.52 4.22 12.24
N PHE A 71 3.88 4.52 11.12
CA PHE A 71 4.02 3.74 9.89
C PHE A 71 5.47 3.78 9.40
N SER A 72 6.06 4.98 9.35
CA SER A 72 7.45 5.18 8.94
C SER A 72 8.44 4.44 9.84
N GLN A 73 8.21 4.48 11.16
CA GLN A 73 9.03 3.79 12.13
C GLN A 73 8.89 2.27 12.01
N LYS A 74 7.65 1.74 12.01
CA LYS A 74 7.39 0.30 12.00
C LYS A 74 7.86 -0.37 10.71
N ILE A 75 7.68 0.25 9.54
CA ILE A 75 8.21 -0.33 8.29
C ILE A 75 9.75 -0.39 8.29
N HIS A 76 10.42 0.57 8.96
CA HIS A 76 11.87 0.54 9.12
C HIS A 76 12.28 -0.56 10.12
N GLU A 77 11.68 -0.59 11.31
CA GLU A 77 12.00 -1.56 12.36
C GLU A 77 11.72 -3.02 11.98
N GLN A 78 10.65 -3.27 11.22
CA GLN A 78 10.26 -4.62 10.80
C GLN A 78 10.95 -5.07 9.51
N SER A 79 11.67 -4.17 8.83
CA SER A 79 12.46 -4.56 7.66
C SER A 79 13.66 -5.42 8.08
N LYS A 80 13.81 -6.60 7.46
CA LYS A 80 14.97 -7.49 7.71
C LYS A 80 16.26 -6.90 7.16
N ILE A 81 16.15 -6.18 6.06
CA ILE A 81 17.21 -5.42 5.40
C ILE A 81 16.74 -3.97 5.34
N ASP A 82 17.63 -3.01 5.61
CA ASP A 82 17.26 -1.59 5.65
C ASP A 82 16.42 -1.16 4.42
N GLY A 83 15.26 -0.57 4.70
CA GLY A 83 14.30 -0.09 3.71
C GLY A 83 13.61 -1.15 2.85
N GLU A 84 13.74 -2.45 3.14
CA GLU A 84 13.20 -3.54 2.30
C GLU A 84 11.68 -3.44 2.08
N ILE A 85 10.90 -3.16 3.14
CA ILE A 85 9.45 -3.04 3.04
C ILE A 85 9.07 -1.84 2.15
N LYS A 86 9.64 -0.66 2.44
CA LYS A 86 9.45 0.55 1.64
C LYS A 86 9.79 0.31 0.17
N ASN A 87 10.97 -0.25 -0.09
CA ASN A 87 11.47 -0.50 -1.44
C ASN A 87 10.60 -1.49 -2.20
N SER A 88 10.01 -2.47 -1.50
CA SER A 88 9.07 -3.43 -2.07
C SER A 88 7.76 -2.76 -2.48
N ILE A 89 7.17 -1.94 -1.61
CA ILE A 89 5.97 -1.14 -1.92
C ILE A 89 6.23 -0.27 -3.15
N ASP A 90 7.29 0.54 -3.11
CA ASP A 90 7.60 1.47 -4.18
C ASP A 90 7.85 0.73 -5.51
N SER A 91 8.54 -0.42 -5.46
CA SER A 91 8.79 -1.27 -6.61
C SER A 91 7.51 -1.86 -7.20
N VAL A 92 6.57 -2.33 -6.39
CA VAL A 92 5.29 -2.88 -6.86
C VAL A 92 4.52 -1.82 -7.65
N ILE A 93 4.41 -0.61 -7.09
CA ILE A 93 3.69 0.50 -7.75
C ILE A 93 4.39 0.91 -9.05
N ASP A 94 5.72 1.06 -9.02
CA ASP A 94 6.50 1.43 -10.21
C ASP A 94 6.41 0.39 -11.32
N ASN A 95 6.42 -0.90 -10.97
CA ASN A 95 6.29 -1.95 -11.97
C ASN A 95 4.85 -2.08 -12.49
N ARG A 96 3.82 -1.89 -11.66
CA ARG A 96 2.43 -1.78 -12.14
C ARG A 96 2.30 -0.70 -13.21
N HIS A 97 2.87 0.49 -12.98
CA HIS A 97 2.84 1.58 -13.97
C HIS A 97 3.50 1.17 -15.28
N LYS A 98 4.69 0.58 -15.22
CA LYS A 98 5.40 0.11 -16.41
C LYS A 98 4.59 -0.93 -17.18
N ILE A 99 3.99 -1.89 -16.49
CA ILE A 99 3.15 -2.94 -17.10
C ILE A 99 1.92 -2.32 -17.77
N ALA A 100 1.21 -1.42 -17.08
CA ALA A 100 0.03 -0.74 -17.63
C ALA A 100 0.35 0.09 -18.89
N HIS A 101 1.56 0.64 -18.98
CA HIS A 101 2.05 1.35 -20.16
C HIS A 101 2.69 0.44 -21.23
N GLY A 102 2.59 -0.89 -21.10
CA GLY A 102 3.11 -1.84 -22.07
C GLY A 102 4.64 -1.87 -22.17
N LYS A 103 5.36 -1.34 -21.17
CA LYS A 103 6.83 -1.33 -21.17
C LYS A 103 7.37 -2.74 -20.92
N SER A 104 8.55 -3.03 -21.46
CA SER A 104 9.26 -4.27 -21.14
C SER A 104 9.70 -4.26 -19.68
N VAL A 105 9.22 -5.24 -18.91
CA VAL A 105 9.57 -5.44 -17.49
C VAL A 105 10.03 -6.87 -17.31
N GLY A 106 11.33 -7.03 -17.07
CA GLY A 106 11.91 -8.30 -16.63
C GLY A 106 11.53 -8.57 -15.18
N MET A 107 10.68 -9.56 -14.95
CA MET A 107 10.15 -9.87 -13.63
C MET A 107 10.17 -11.36 -13.37
N SER A 108 10.81 -11.76 -12.27
CA SER A 108 10.80 -13.14 -11.78
C SER A 108 9.72 -13.33 -10.74
N TYR A 109 9.18 -14.54 -10.67
CA TYR A 109 8.21 -14.93 -9.64
C TYR A 109 8.77 -14.73 -8.23
N SER A 110 10.02 -15.15 -7.99
CA SER A 110 10.69 -15.03 -6.69
C SER A 110 10.73 -13.59 -6.17
N ARG A 111 10.97 -12.63 -7.06
CA ARG A 111 11.03 -11.21 -6.71
C ARG A 111 9.67 -10.68 -6.30
N VAL A 112 8.62 -10.99 -7.08
CA VAL A 112 7.25 -10.56 -6.76
C VAL A 112 6.73 -11.23 -5.50
N SER A 113 7.08 -12.50 -5.29
CA SER A 113 6.74 -13.22 -4.06
C SER A 113 7.37 -12.55 -2.84
N ASN A 114 8.64 -12.13 -2.91
CA ASN A 114 9.26 -11.36 -1.81
C ASN A 114 8.51 -10.02 -1.60
N TRP A 115 8.25 -9.28 -2.68
CA TRP A 115 7.48 -8.03 -2.56
C TRP A 115 6.11 -8.22 -1.92
N TYR A 116 5.41 -9.30 -2.27
CA TYR A 116 4.12 -9.64 -1.66
C TYR A 116 4.23 -9.88 -0.14
N GLU A 117 5.24 -10.62 0.31
CA GLU A 117 5.46 -10.84 1.75
C GLU A 117 5.70 -9.52 2.50
N ASN A 118 6.51 -8.62 1.92
CA ASN A 118 6.76 -7.31 2.51
C ASN A 118 5.53 -6.39 2.47
N VAL A 119 4.73 -6.45 1.40
CA VAL A 119 3.46 -5.71 1.31
C VAL A 119 2.45 -6.22 2.34
N LYS A 120 2.36 -7.54 2.57
CA LYS A 120 1.54 -8.09 3.66
C LYS A 120 1.96 -7.58 5.03
N GLN A 121 3.27 -7.50 5.30
CA GLN A 121 3.77 -6.91 6.55
C GLN A 121 3.36 -5.44 6.67
N ALA A 122 3.49 -4.67 5.58
CA ALA A 122 3.03 -3.28 5.57
C ALA A 122 1.52 -3.15 5.85
N VAL A 123 0.70 -4.04 5.29
CA VAL A 123 -0.75 -4.08 5.59
C VAL A 123 -1.00 -4.42 7.06
N GLY A 124 -0.29 -5.40 7.63
CA GLY A 124 -0.39 -5.69 9.07
C GLY A 124 -0.03 -4.49 9.95
N ILE A 125 1.00 -3.73 9.57
CA ILE A 125 1.35 -2.47 10.25
C ILE A 125 0.21 -1.44 10.14
N LEU A 126 -0.42 -1.31 8.97
CA LEU A 126 -1.57 -0.40 8.80
C LEU A 126 -2.75 -0.82 9.71
N GLU A 127 -3.03 -2.11 9.82
CA GLU A 127 -4.07 -2.66 10.72
C GLU A 127 -3.80 -2.34 12.19
N GLU A 128 -2.53 -2.36 12.62
CA GLU A 128 -2.15 -2.02 14.00
C GLU A 128 -2.30 -0.53 14.33
N ILE A 129 -2.01 0.33 13.35
CA ILE A 129 -1.95 1.79 13.54
C ILE A 129 -3.33 2.44 13.41
N ILE A 130 -4.14 2.00 12.44
CA ILE A 130 -5.47 2.58 12.16
C ILE A 130 -6.50 1.98 13.13
N LYS A 131 -6.84 2.73 14.19
CA LYS A 131 -7.66 2.27 15.34
C LYS A 131 -9.05 2.91 15.44
#